data_AF-A0A928MX56-F1
#
_entry.id   AF-A0A928MX56-F1
#
_cell.length_a   1.000
_cell.length_b   1.000
_cell.length_c   1.000
_cell.angle_alpha   90.00
_cell.angle_beta   90.00
_cell.angle_gamma   90.00
#
_symmetry.space_group_name_H-M   'P 1'
#
loop_
_entity.id
_entity.type
_entity.pdbx_description
1 polymer ?
#
loop_
_entity_poly.entity_id
_entity_poly.type
_entity_poly.pdbx_seq_one_letter_code
_entity_poly.pdbx_strand_id
1 'polypeptide(L)' 'ELGITTVKFFPANVYGGLKALKALSGPFPQVKFIPTGGVDRSNIDEFLAFDKIAAIGGSFFVKEALEKMEAEK' A
#
# COMPACT_ATOMS: atom_id res chain seq x y z
N GLU A 1 -14.94 14.39 9.57
CA GLU A 1 -15.31 14.20 10.99
C GLU A 1 -14.10 14.16 11.95
N LEU A 2 -12.92 13.60 11.60
CA LEU A 2 -11.69 13.73 12.43
C LEU A 2 -10.49 14.38 11.72
N GLY A 3 -10.69 14.93 10.52
CA GLY A 3 -9.60 15.50 9.72
C GLY A 3 -8.61 14.48 9.14
N ILE A 4 -8.87 13.17 9.29
CA ILE A 4 -8.03 12.10 8.75
C ILE A 4 -8.23 12.00 7.24
N THR A 5 -7.14 12.13 6.49
CA THR A 5 -7.13 12.07 5.01
C THR A 5 -6.21 10.98 4.48
N THR A 6 -5.46 10.29 5.33
CA THR A 6 -4.62 9.15 4.93
C THR A 6 -4.90 7.98 5.85
N VAL A 7 -5.27 6.84 5.27
CA VAL A 7 -5.67 5.65 6.03
C VAL A 7 -4.98 4.40 5.51
N LYS A 8 -4.74 3.45 6.41
CA LYS A 8 -4.27 2.11 6.05
C LYS A 8 -5.44 1.28 5.53
N PHE A 9 -5.25 0.63 4.38
CA PHE A 9 -6.19 -0.34 3.82
C PHE A 9 -5.62 -1.75 4.01
N PHE A 10 -6.20 -2.52 4.91
CA PHE A 10 -5.65 -3.80 5.34
C PHE A 10 -6.76 -4.81 5.69
N PRO A 11 -6.64 -6.09 5.26
CA PRO A 11 -5.63 -6.64 4.35
C PRO A 11 -6.01 -6.44 2.87
N ALA A 12 -5.15 -5.73 2.12
CA ALA A 12 -5.47 -5.18 0.81
C ALA A 12 -5.96 -6.23 -0.20
N ASN A 13 -5.22 -7.33 -0.40
CA ASN A 13 -5.61 -8.33 -1.41
C ASN A 13 -6.89 -9.08 -1.06
N VAL A 14 -7.15 -9.30 0.24
CA VAL A 14 -8.38 -9.95 0.71
C VAL A 14 -9.60 -9.05 0.45
N TYR A 15 -9.43 -7.74 0.60
CA TYR A 15 -10.47 -6.76 0.37
C TYR A 15 -10.59 -6.28 -1.09
N GLY A 16 -10.00 -7.00 -2.04
CA GLY A 16 -10.14 -6.72 -3.47
C GLY A 16 -9.11 -5.78 -4.08
N GLY A 17 -8.03 -5.50 -3.34
CA GLY A 17 -6.82 -4.81 -3.85
C GLY A 17 -7.11 -3.46 -4.49
N LEU A 18 -6.42 -3.18 -5.59
CA LEU A 18 -6.55 -1.92 -6.33
C LEU A 18 -7.98 -1.64 -6.81
N LYS A 19 -8.75 -2.67 -7.18
CA LYS A 19 -10.13 -2.51 -7.64
C LYS A 19 -11.01 -1.93 -6.53
N ALA A 20 -10.87 -2.43 -5.31
CA ALA A 20 -11.60 -1.91 -4.16
C ALA A 20 -11.17 -0.48 -3.81
N LEU A 21 -9.86 -0.19 -3.88
CA LEU A 21 -9.34 1.16 -3.64
C LEU A 21 -9.87 2.18 -4.65
N LYS A 22 -9.95 1.83 -5.94
CA LYS A 22 -10.57 2.67 -6.97
C LYS A 22 -12.04 2.93 -6.68
N ALA A 23 -12.79 1.91 -6.25
CA ALA A 23 -14.20 2.06 -5.87
C ALA A 23 -14.39 2.96 -4.64
N LEU A 24 -13.56 2.78 -3.60
CA LEU A 24 -13.59 3.59 -2.38
C LEU A 24 -13.14 5.04 -2.62
N SER A 25 -12.29 5.28 -3.62
CA SER A 25 -11.82 6.62 -3.96
C SER A 25 -12.92 7.52 -4.54
N GLY A 26 -14.01 6.95 -5.07
CA GLY A 26 -15.16 7.70 -5.55
C GLY A 26 -15.89 8.48 -4.45
N PRO A 27 -16.43 7.82 -3.40
CA PRO A 27 -17.10 8.49 -2.30
C PRO A 27 -16.14 9.23 -1.34
N PHE A 28 -14.83 8.91 -1.35
CA PHE A 28 -13.83 9.52 -0.48
C PHE A 28 -12.71 10.22 -1.27
N PRO A 29 -13.01 11.27 -2.07
CA PRO A 29 -12.06 11.87 -3.01
C PRO A 29 -10.84 12.51 -2.33
N GLN A 30 -10.96 12.93 -1.07
CA GLN A 30 -9.90 13.53 -0.26
C GLN A 30 -8.99 12.51 0.44
N VAL A 31 -9.36 11.22 0.42
CA VAL A 31 -8.63 10.18 1.14
C VAL A 31 -7.54 9.59 0.25
N LYS A 32 -6.35 9.43 0.82
CA LYS A 32 -5.28 8.57 0.30
C LYS A 32 -5.18 7.29 1.13
N PHE A 33 -4.75 6.22 0.48
CA PHE A 33 -4.67 4.89 1.06
C PHE A 33 -3.23 4.40 1.14
N ILE A 34 -2.97 3.58 2.15
CA ILE A 34 -1.76 2.78 2.29
C ILE A 34 -2.17 1.30 2.26
N PRO A 35 -2.21 0.65 1.09
CA PRO A 35 -2.51 -0.77 0.99
C PRO A 35 -1.43 -1.58 1.72
N THR A 36 -1.86 -2.54 2.51
CA THR A 36 -0.98 -3.46 3.23
C THR A 36 -1.62 -4.83 3.30
N GLY A 37 -0.81 -5.89 3.23
CA GLY A 37 -1.28 -7.28 3.27
C GLY A 37 -1.54 -7.81 1.86
N GLY A 38 -0.62 -8.64 1.38
CA GLY A 38 -0.61 -9.17 0.02
C GLY A 38 0.08 -8.28 -1.03
N VAL A 39 0.67 -7.15 -0.63
CA VAL A 39 1.52 -6.35 -1.53
C VAL A 39 2.90 -7.00 -1.62
N ASP A 40 3.41 -7.16 -2.84
CA ASP A 40 4.72 -7.71 -3.17
C ASP A 40 5.27 -7.16 -4.50
N ARG A 41 6.44 -7.64 -4.94
CA ARG A 41 7.11 -7.18 -6.16
C ARG A 41 6.29 -7.38 -7.45
N SER A 42 5.33 -8.31 -7.46
CA SER A 42 4.50 -8.58 -8.63
C SER A 42 3.36 -7.57 -8.82
N ASN A 43 2.97 -6.88 -7.76
CA ASN A 43 1.82 -5.96 -7.76
C ASN A 43 2.13 -4.55 -7.22
N ILE A 44 3.36 -4.28 -6.79
CA ILE A 44 3.69 -2.96 -6.25
C ILE A 44 3.42 -1.83 -7.24
N ASP A 45 3.75 -2.04 -8.52
CA ASP A 45 3.64 -1.02 -9.57
C ASP A 45 2.17 -0.66 -9.86
N GLU A 46 1.25 -1.63 -9.78
CA GLU A 46 -0.18 -1.34 -10.00
C GLU A 46 -0.75 -0.43 -8.89
N PHE A 47 -0.33 -0.61 -7.65
CA PHE A 47 -0.73 0.27 -6.55
C PHE A 47 -0.08 1.65 -6.71
N LEU A 48 1.24 1.71 -6.93
CA LEU A 48 1.98 2.98 -6.99
C LEU A 48 1.57 3.85 -8.19
N ALA A 49 1.03 3.26 -9.25
CA ALA A 49 0.50 4.01 -10.40
C ALA A 49 -0.80 4.78 -10.11
N PHE A 50 -1.49 4.51 -9.00
CA PHE A 50 -2.75 5.17 -8.66
C PHE A 50 -2.54 6.35 -7.69
N ASP A 51 -3.01 7.54 -8.07
CA ASP A 51 -2.78 8.82 -7.37
C ASP A 51 -3.36 8.88 -5.93
N LYS A 52 -4.32 8.01 -5.63
CA LYS A 52 -4.89 7.84 -4.30
C LYS A 52 -4.04 6.96 -3.38
N ILE A 53 -2.92 6.42 -3.83
CA ILE A 53 -1.98 5.67 -3.00
C ILE A 53 -0.91 6.61 -2.47
N ALA A 54 -0.80 6.72 -1.14
CA ALA A 54 0.24 7.55 -0.50
C ALA A 54 1.56 6.80 -0.32
N ALA A 55 1.48 5.51 -0.02
CA ALA A 55 2.59 4.60 0.18
C ALA A 55 2.07 3.16 0.10
N ILE A 56 2.96 2.18 0.06
CA ILE A 56 2.63 0.76 0.19
C ILE A 56 3.27 0.18 1.44
N GLY A 57 2.60 -0.79 2.07
CA GLY A 57 3.12 -1.52 3.22
C GLY A 57 3.28 -3.00 2.92
N GLY A 58 4.45 -3.57 3.20
CA GLY A 58 4.72 -4.98 3.01
C GLY A 58 6.00 -5.44 3.68
N SER A 59 6.14 -6.75 3.88
CA SER A 59 7.34 -7.38 4.46
C SER A 59 8.25 -8.03 3.41
N PHE A 60 7.84 -8.02 2.14
CA PHE A 60 8.50 -8.73 1.03
C PHE A 60 9.94 -8.31 0.74
N PHE A 61 10.37 -7.14 1.24
CA PHE A 61 11.72 -6.61 1.07
C PHE A 61 12.55 -6.62 2.37
N VAL A 62 11.97 -7.03 3.51
CA VAL A 62 12.65 -6.93 4.82
C VAL A 62 13.88 -7.82 4.89
N LYS A 63 13.80 -9.06 4.41
CA LYS A 63 14.94 -9.99 4.40
C LYS A 63 16.11 -9.44 3.59
N GLU A 64 15.86 -9.00 2.36
CA GLU A 64 16.90 -8.41 1.50
C GLU A 64 17.50 -7.14 2.11
N ALA A 65 16.66 -6.30 2.73
CA ALA A 65 17.14 -5.09 3.41
C ALA A 65 18.09 -5.44 4.56
N LEU A 66 17.77 -6.44 5.37
CA LEU A 66 18.62 -6.91 6.46
C LEU A 66 19.95 -7.49 5.93
N GLU A 67 19.90 -8.33 4.89
CA GLU A 67 21.09 -8.92 4.26
C GLU A 67 22.04 -7.84 3.70
N LYS A 68 21.49 -6.79 3.07
CA LYS A 68 22.29 -5.64 2.61
C LYS A 68 22.93 -4.87 3.76
N MET A 69 22.19 -4.60 4.83
CA MET A 69 22.72 -3.89 6.00
C MET A 69 23.85 -4.66 6.70
N GLU A 70 23.82 -6.00 6.70
CA GLU A 70 24.89 -6.83 7.24
C GLU A 70 26.13 -6.84 6.34
N ALA A 71 25.95 -6.81 5.01
CA ALA A 71 27.05 -6.78 4.05
C ALA A 71 27.80 -5.44 4.01
N GLU A 72 27.17 -4.35 4.46
CA GLU A 72 27.76 -3.00 4.51
C GLU A 72 28.46 -2.68 5.85
N LYS A 73 28.42 -3.62 6.82
CA LYS A 73 29.19 -3.54 8.07
C LYS A 73 30.61 -4.08 7.88
#